data_AF-A0AAV4VJU5-F1
#
_entry.id   AF-A0AAV4VJU5-F1
#
_cell.length_a   1.000
_cell.length_b   1.000
_cell.length_c   1.000
_cell.angle_alpha   90.00
_cell.angle_beta   90.00
_cell.angle_gamma   90.00
#
_symmetry.space_group_name_H-M   'P 1'
#
loop_
_entity.id
_entity.type
_entity.pdbx_description
1 polymer ?
#
loop_
_entity_poly.entity_id
_entity_poly.type
_entity_poly.pdbx_seq_one_letter_code
_entity_poly.pdbx_strand_id
1 'polypeptide(L)'
;MSDFEFEGEIVNHIAPEEDPAADFIAREHNQLAGIEDDTLGLDPESNVNVAAGDFPNDFGLHNSVDTEHMNGPSSEPFPATPTVRSANREEPEQIKAWREEQKKMLEIKDAEEEKKKLELSETAKKEMDDWYARYKEQIEKSKLNNRNAEKEWIADRDAESPGQEWERIARLCDFNPKSSRSTKDTSRMRSIILQLKQSPVPPRKS
;
A
#
# COMPACT_ATOMS: atom_id res chain seq x y z
N MET A 1 27.98 -6.78 -44.06
CA MET A 1 28.98 -7.84 -44.26
C MET A 1 29.87 -7.80 -43.04
N SER A 2 29.90 -8.73 -42.10
CA SER A 2 29.33 -10.08 -41.91
C SER A 2 29.90 -10.45 -40.54
N ASP A 3 29.06 -10.67 -39.54
CA ASP A 3 28.77 -12.01 -39.03
C ASP A 3 30.03 -12.76 -38.57
N PHE A 4 30.28 -12.74 -37.26
CA PHE A 4 31.22 -13.65 -36.59
C PHE A 4 30.59 -14.09 -35.26
N GLU A 5 29.88 -15.20 -35.37
CA GLU A 5 29.24 -16.00 -34.35
C GLU A 5 30.31 -16.72 -33.52
N PHE A 6 30.28 -16.56 -32.19
CA PHE A 6 31.09 -17.35 -31.26
C PHE A 6 30.14 -18.16 -30.37
N GLU A 7 29.78 -19.34 -30.85
CA GLU A 7 29.27 -20.43 -30.02
C GLU A 7 30.41 -20.97 -29.13
N GLY A 8 30.17 -21.00 -27.83
CA GLY A 8 31.12 -21.48 -26.83
C GLY A 8 30.41 -21.82 -25.53
N GLU A 9 29.67 -22.92 -25.55
CA GLU A 9 29.02 -23.56 -24.41
C GLU A 9 30.10 -24.05 -23.42
N ILE A 10 30.30 -23.34 -22.30
CA ILE A 10 31.13 -23.82 -21.18
C ILE A 10 30.20 -24.39 -20.12
N VAL A 11 29.96 -25.69 -20.20
CA VAL A 11 29.29 -26.46 -19.16
C VAL A 11 30.29 -26.77 -18.05
N ASN A 12 30.38 -25.91 -17.03
CA ASN A 12 31.03 -26.26 -15.77
C ASN A 12 30.06 -27.09 -14.93
N HIS A 13 30.17 -28.43 -15.03
CA HIS A 13 29.57 -29.37 -14.10
C HIS A 13 30.32 -29.29 -12.75
N ILE A 14 29.91 -28.35 -11.89
CA ILE A 14 30.18 -28.42 -10.45
C ILE A 14 28.98 -29.12 -9.84
N ALA A 15 29.20 -30.32 -9.31
CA ALA A 15 28.20 -31.03 -8.52
C ALA A 15 27.76 -30.12 -7.34
N PRO A 16 26.47 -30.11 -6.97
CA PRO A 16 26.03 -29.37 -5.80
C PRO A 16 26.72 -29.98 -4.57
N GLU A 17 27.61 -29.22 -3.94
CA GLU A 17 28.01 -29.51 -2.57
C GLU A 17 26.77 -29.25 -1.71
N GLU A 18 26.08 -30.32 -1.32
CA GLU A 18 24.99 -30.22 -0.36
C GLU A 18 25.56 -29.70 0.96
N ASP A 19 25.24 -28.45 1.29
CA ASP A 19 25.52 -27.86 2.59
C ASP A 19 24.98 -28.81 3.68
N PRO A 20 25.82 -29.32 4.59
CA PRO A 20 25.38 -30.24 5.66
C PRO A 20 24.30 -29.62 6.57
N ALA A 21 24.11 -28.29 6.55
CA ALA A 21 23.04 -27.61 7.25
C ALA A 21 21.72 -27.48 6.44
N ALA A 22 21.73 -27.71 5.13
CA ALA A 22 20.54 -27.56 4.28
C ALA A 22 19.43 -28.55 4.65
N ASP A 23 19.78 -29.80 4.95
CA ASP A 23 18.80 -30.82 5.37
C ASP A 23 18.17 -30.49 6.75
N PHE A 24 18.94 -29.85 7.63
CA PHE A 24 18.44 -29.38 8.93
C PHE A 24 17.48 -28.19 8.77
N ILE A 25 17.84 -27.19 7.96
CA ILE A 25 16.99 -26.02 7.70
C ILE A 25 15.68 -26.43 7.01
N ALA A 26 15.75 -27.35 6.04
CA ALA A 26 14.56 -27.87 5.35
C ALA A 26 13.64 -28.64 6.31
N ARG A 27 14.21 -29.41 7.24
CA ARG A 27 13.44 -30.14 8.27
C ARG A 27 12.74 -29.17 9.23
N GLU A 28 13.43 -28.16 9.73
CA GLU A 28 12.85 -27.14 10.61
C GLU A 28 11.77 -26.30 9.90
N HIS A 29 11.99 -25.93 8.63
CA HIS A 29 11.00 -25.20 7.84
C HIS A 29 9.72 -26.01 7.62
N ASN A 30 9.84 -27.31 7.35
CA ASN A 30 8.68 -28.19 7.18
C ASN A 30 7.95 -28.47 8.51
N GLN A 31 8.67 -28.47 9.63
CA GLN A 31 8.09 -28.56 10.98
C GLN A 31 7.23 -27.32 11.31
N LEU A 32 7.62 -26.14 10.82
CA LEU A 32 6.92 -24.87 11.05
C LEU A 32 5.77 -24.61 10.07
N ALA A 33 5.86 -25.12 8.83
CA ALA A 33 4.84 -24.95 7.80
C ALA A 33 3.49 -25.61 8.12
N GLY A 34 3.43 -26.50 9.12
CA GLY A 34 2.19 -27.10 9.60
C GLY A 34 1.40 -26.26 10.63
N ILE A 35 1.88 -25.08 11.02
CA ILE A 35 1.25 -24.21 12.03
C ILE A 35 0.49 -23.02 11.39
N GLU A 36 0.65 -22.76 10.09
CA GLU A 36 -0.01 -21.62 9.41
C GLU A 36 -1.47 -21.85 8.96
N ASP A 37 -2.04 -23.05 9.16
CA ASP A 37 -3.40 -23.41 8.71
C ASP A 37 -4.39 -23.72 9.86
N ASP A 38 -4.13 -23.22 11.08
CA ASP A 38 -5.18 -23.06 12.10
C ASP A 38 -5.41 -21.56 12.33
N THR A 39 -5.84 -20.91 11.25
CA THR A 39 -6.46 -19.59 11.24
C THR A 39 -7.54 -19.55 12.31
N LEU A 40 -7.30 -18.77 13.36
CA LEU A 40 -8.28 -18.35 14.36
C LEU A 40 -9.60 -18.01 13.65
N GLY A 41 -10.64 -18.84 13.85
CA GLY A 41 -11.88 -18.88 13.08
C GLY A 41 -12.66 -17.56 13.03
N LEU A 42 -12.24 -16.68 12.12
CA LEU A 42 -12.92 -15.44 11.76
C LEU A 42 -13.26 -15.48 10.28
N ASP A 43 -14.44 -16.01 9.99
CA ASP A 43 -15.07 -15.92 8.67
C ASP A 43 -15.29 -14.45 8.27
N PRO A 44 -14.93 -14.04 7.03
CA PRO A 44 -14.96 -12.63 6.62
C PRO A 44 -16.34 -12.11 6.14
N GLU A 45 -17.46 -12.82 6.35
CA GLU A 45 -18.75 -12.48 5.71
C GLU A 45 -19.94 -12.17 6.64
N SER A 46 -19.72 -11.70 7.87
CA SER A 46 -20.82 -11.11 8.66
C SER A 46 -20.68 -9.59 8.80
N ASN A 47 -21.48 -8.88 8.01
CA ASN A 47 -21.69 -7.43 8.09
C ASN A 47 -22.45 -7.09 9.39
N VAL A 48 -21.75 -6.59 10.41
CA VAL A 48 -22.36 -6.12 11.66
C VAL A 48 -22.13 -4.62 11.84
N ASN A 49 -23.23 -3.86 11.79
CA ASN A 49 -23.28 -2.44 12.10
C ASN A 49 -22.67 -2.14 13.47
N VAL A 50 -21.64 -1.29 13.53
CA VAL A 50 -21.10 -0.79 14.79
C VAL A 50 -21.92 0.44 15.23
N ALA A 51 -22.98 0.19 15.99
CA ALA A 51 -23.62 1.21 16.81
C ALA A 51 -22.77 1.49 18.05
N ALA A 52 -22.64 2.77 18.40
CA ALA A 52 -21.92 3.25 19.57
C ALA A 52 -22.38 2.59 20.87
N GLY A 53 -21.45 1.90 21.55
CA GLY A 53 -21.68 1.29 22.85
C GLY A 53 -20.40 0.68 23.40
N ASP A 54 -19.74 1.42 24.30
CA ASP A 54 -18.94 0.96 25.43
C ASP A 54 -18.05 -0.28 25.23
N PHE A 55 -16.80 -0.07 24.80
CA PHE A 55 -15.75 -1.07 24.88
C PHE A 55 -14.95 -0.87 26.19
N PRO A 56 -14.94 -1.83 27.13
CA PRO A 56 -14.01 -1.78 28.24
C PRO A 56 -12.60 -1.94 27.69
N ASN A 57 -11.76 -0.96 28.00
CA ASN A 57 -10.36 -0.91 27.62
C ASN A 57 -9.59 -2.02 28.37
N ASP A 58 -9.58 -3.24 27.83
CA ASP A 58 -8.75 -4.35 28.29
C ASP A 58 -7.62 -4.63 27.29
N PHE A 59 -6.72 -3.66 27.14
CA PHE A 59 -5.37 -3.93 26.65
C PHE A 59 -4.47 -4.21 27.87
N GLY A 60 -4.91 -5.16 28.70
CA GLY A 60 -4.18 -5.71 29.82
C GLY A 60 -3.37 -6.92 29.37
N LEU A 61 -2.09 -6.68 29.11
CA LEU A 61 -0.97 -7.63 29.17
C LEU A 61 -1.29 -9.02 29.77
N HIS A 62 -1.80 -9.96 28.96
CA HIS A 62 -1.94 -11.37 29.34
C HIS A 62 -1.05 -12.24 28.46
N ASN A 63 0.26 -12.20 28.75
CA ASN A 63 1.09 -13.38 28.63
C ASN A 63 2.13 -13.36 29.77
N SER A 64 1.64 -13.44 31.01
CA SER A 64 2.44 -13.82 32.18
C SER A 64 2.20 -15.31 32.41
N VAL A 65 2.77 -16.14 31.54
CA VAL A 65 3.09 -17.51 31.94
C VAL A 65 4.43 -17.42 32.64
N ASP A 66 4.39 -17.55 33.97
CA ASP A 66 5.55 -17.79 34.82
C ASP A 66 6.27 -19.05 34.34
N THR A 67 7.20 -18.88 33.41
CA THR A 67 8.27 -19.83 33.15
C THR A 67 9.55 -19.19 33.63
N GLU A 68 9.75 -19.32 34.94
CA GLU A 68 11.03 -19.20 35.62
C GLU A 68 11.99 -20.27 35.06
N HIS A 69 12.54 -20.07 33.86
CA HIS A 69 13.85 -20.63 33.52
C HIS A 69 14.92 -19.63 33.99
N MET A 70 15.01 -19.54 35.32
CA MET A 70 16.14 -18.97 36.03
C MET A 70 17.40 -19.75 35.65
N ASN A 71 18.20 -19.20 34.75
CA ASN A 71 19.65 -19.42 34.79
C ASN A 71 20.30 -18.23 35.50
N GLY A 72 19.78 -17.91 36.69
CA GLY A 72 20.44 -17.04 37.65
C GLY A 72 21.51 -17.84 38.41
N PRO A 73 22.64 -17.24 38.80
CA PRO A 73 23.69 -17.95 39.53
C PRO A 73 23.13 -18.47 40.86
N SER A 74 22.90 -19.78 40.94
CA SER A 74 22.56 -20.48 42.18
C SER A 74 23.64 -20.21 43.23
N SER A 75 23.22 -19.79 44.42
CA SER A 75 24.06 -19.58 45.59
C SER A 75 24.47 -20.91 46.24
N GLU A 76 25.10 -21.79 45.47
CA GLU A 76 25.82 -22.96 46.00
C GLU A 76 27.33 -22.67 45.97
N PRO A 77 28.11 -23.11 46.97
CA PRO A 77 29.56 -23.02 46.91
C PRO A 77 30.07 -23.99 45.83
N PHE A 78 30.19 -23.49 44.60
CA PHE A 78 30.85 -24.19 43.49
C PHE A 78 32.27 -24.61 43.92
N PRO A 79 32.76 -25.82 43.56
CA PRO A 79 34.16 -26.13 43.70
C PRO A 79 34.95 -25.12 42.86
N ALA A 80 35.83 -24.36 43.52
CA ALA A 80 36.67 -23.36 42.87
C ALA A 80 37.36 -23.98 41.66
N THR A 81 36.94 -23.57 40.46
CA THR A 81 37.70 -23.86 39.25
C THR A 81 39.08 -23.26 39.45
N PRO A 82 40.17 -24.01 39.21
CA PRO A 82 41.49 -23.44 39.33
C PRO A 82 41.54 -22.23 38.41
N THR A 83 41.78 -21.05 38.99
CA THR A 83 42.11 -19.85 38.23
C THR A 83 43.25 -20.23 37.32
N VAL A 84 42.94 -20.46 36.04
CA VAL A 84 43.94 -20.59 35.00
C VAL A 84 44.61 -19.24 35.02
N ARG A 85 45.79 -19.20 35.65
CA ARG A 85 46.66 -18.04 35.65
C ARG A 85 46.73 -17.62 34.19
N SER A 86 46.27 -16.40 33.90
CA SER A 86 46.50 -15.76 32.61
C SER A 86 48.01 -15.61 32.48
N ALA A 87 48.65 -16.69 32.05
CA ALA A 87 50.00 -16.65 31.55
C ALA A 87 49.89 -15.77 30.33
N ASN A 88 50.62 -14.67 30.38
CA ASN A 88 50.80 -13.65 29.36
C ASN A 88 51.35 -14.27 28.05
N ARG A 89 50.60 -15.19 27.45
CA ARG A 89 50.87 -15.80 26.16
C ARG A 89 50.39 -14.78 25.16
N GLU A 90 51.34 -14.05 24.59
CA GLU A 90 51.11 -13.19 23.43
C GLU A 90 50.19 -13.94 22.47
N GLU A 91 49.01 -13.37 22.20
CA GLU A 91 48.01 -14.03 21.37
C GLU A 91 48.68 -14.45 20.05
N PRO A 92 48.58 -15.72 19.63
CA PRO A 92 49.22 -16.19 18.42
C PRO A 92 48.73 -15.34 17.24
N GLU A 93 49.64 -14.91 16.37
CA GLU A 93 49.35 -13.96 15.29
C GLU A 93 48.17 -14.39 14.39
N GLN A 94 47.94 -15.69 14.27
CA GLN A 94 46.79 -16.27 13.56
C GLN A 94 45.43 -15.88 14.19
N ILE A 95 45.33 -15.84 15.53
CA ILE A 95 44.10 -15.44 16.22
C ILE A 95 43.90 -13.92 16.09
N LYS A 96 44.97 -13.13 16.12
CA LYS A 96 44.89 -11.69 15.86
C LYS A 96 44.38 -11.40 14.44
N ALA A 97 44.99 -12.05 13.44
CA ALA A 97 44.56 -11.93 12.05
C ALA A 97 43.09 -12.38 11.85
N TRP A 98 42.67 -13.46 12.51
CA TRP A 98 41.28 -13.92 12.47
C TRP A 98 40.31 -12.92 13.10
N ARG A 99 40.64 -12.32 14.25
CA ARG A 99 39.79 -11.30 14.88
C ARG A 99 39.68 -10.04 14.02
N GLU A 100 40.77 -9.61 13.40
CA GLU A 100 40.77 -8.46 12.49
C GLU A 100 39.90 -8.74 11.25
N GLU A 101 40.01 -9.93 10.66
CA GLU A 101 39.19 -10.32 9.51
C GLU A 101 37.70 -10.45 9.87
N GLN A 102 37.37 -11.07 11.01
CA GLN A 102 35.99 -11.15 11.48
C GLN A 102 35.40 -9.79 11.79
N LYS A 103 36.18 -8.90 12.44
CA LYS A 103 35.78 -7.52 12.71
C LYS A 103 35.48 -6.78 11.41
N LYS A 104 36.33 -6.93 10.39
CA LYS A 104 36.13 -6.31 9.08
C LYS A 104 34.90 -6.85 8.37
N MET A 105 34.64 -8.16 8.43
CA MET A 105 33.43 -8.76 7.86
C MET A 105 32.15 -8.29 8.56
N LEU A 106 32.20 -8.11 9.89
CA LEU A 106 31.09 -7.49 10.63
C LEU A 106 30.88 -6.05 10.19
N GLU A 107 31.93 -5.25 10.10
CA GLU A 107 31.84 -3.85 9.66
C GLU A 107 31.26 -3.71 8.24
N ILE A 108 31.61 -4.62 7.32
CA ILE A 108 31.01 -4.66 5.97
C ILE A 108 29.51 -4.98 6.05
N LYS A 109 29.11 -5.98 6.83
CA LYS A 109 27.70 -6.35 7.00
C LYS A 109 26.88 -5.22 7.64
N ASP A 110 27.42 -4.57 8.66
CA ASP A 110 26.77 -3.45 9.34
C ASP A 110 26.59 -2.26 8.37
N ALA A 111 27.60 -1.98 7.54
CA ALA A 111 27.52 -0.93 6.52
C ALA A 111 26.50 -1.26 5.41
N GLU A 112 26.40 -2.52 5.00
CA GLU A 112 25.38 -2.99 4.04
C GLU A 112 23.96 -2.87 4.62
N GLU A 113 23.78 -3.23 5.90
CA GLU A 113 22.50 -3.07 6.59
C GLU A 113 22.10 -1.60 6.71
N GLU A 114 23.03 -0.73 7.12
CA GLU A 114 22.77 0.71 7.23
C GLU A 114 22.38 1.30 5.88
N LYS A 115 23.09 0.92 4.81
CA LYS A 115 22.77 1.35 3.45
C LYS A 115 21.36 0.91 3.03
N LYS A 116 21.00 -0.36 3.25
CA LYS A 116 19.67 -0.88 2.91
C LYS A 116 18.57 -0.17 3.70
N LYS A 117 18.82 0.14 4.98
CA LYS A 117 17.89 0.89 5.82
C LYS A 117 17.70 2.32 5.32
N LEU A 118 18.77 2.99 4.92
CA LEU A 118 18.71 4.32 4.32
C LEU A 118 17.94 4.31 2.99
N GLU A 119 18.24 3.37 2.10
CA GLU A 119 17.53 3.22 0.82
C GLU A 119 16.02 2.99 1.01
N LEU A 120 15.63 2.17 1.99
CA LEU A 120 14.23 1.95 2.35
C LEU A 120 13.58 3.24 2.86
N SER A 121 14.27 3.96 3.75
CA SER A 121 13.78 5.23 4.29
C SER A 121 13.63 6.31 3.21
N GLU A 122 14.59 6.40 2.28
CA GLU A 122 14.55 7.34 1.17
C GLU A 122 13.42 7.00 0.19
N THR A 123 13.23 5.71 -0.09
CA THR A 123 12.15 5.24 -0.96
C THR A 123 10.79 5.56 -0.34
N ALA A 124 10.60 5.28 0.95
CA ALA A 124 9.36 5.59 1.67
C ALA A 124 9.07 7.10 1.68
N LYS A 125 10.11 7.93 1.88
CA LYS A 125 9.98 9.38 1.83
C LYS A 125 9.59 9.86 0.43
N LYS A 126 10.26 9.34 -0.61
CA LYS A 126 9.96 9.68 -2.00
C LYS A 126 8.54 9.29 -2.39
N GLU A 127 8.09 8.11 -1.99
CA GLU A 127 6.72 7.66 -2.26
C GLU A 127 5.68 8.58 -1.60
N MET A 128 5.95 9.03 -0.37
CA MET A 128 5.10 10.00 0.31
C MET A 128 5.04 11.34 -0.44
N ASP A 129 6.19 11.87 -0.85
CA ASP A 129 6.27 13.12 -1.61
C ASP A 129 5.56 13.00 -2.97
N ASP A 130 5.76 11.88 -3.68
CA ASP A 130 5.10 11.56 -4.95
C ASP A 130 3.57 11.47 -4.77
N TRP A 131 3.09 10.88 -3.67
CA TRP A 131 1.66 10.81 -3.37
C TRP A 131 1.06 12.21 -3.18
N TYR A 132 1.71 13.08 -2.39
CA TYR A 132 1.26 14.46 -2.21
C TYR A 132 1.28 15.25 -3.52
N ALA A 133 2.30 15.05 -4.36
CA ALA A 133 2.37 15.68 -5.67
C ALA A 133 1.19 15.27 -6.56
N ARG A 134 0.91 13.96 -6.68
CA ARG A 134 -0.23 13.43 -7.43
C ARG A 134 -1.57 13.92 -6.87
N TYR A 135 -1.73 13.93 -5.54
CA TYR A 135 -2.95 14.41 -4.89
C TYR A 135 -3.20 15.88 -5.20
N LYS A 136 -2.16 16.71 -5.10
CA LYS A 136 -2.24 18.14 -5.45
C LYS A 136 -2.59 18.33 -6.91
N GLU A 137 -1.96 17.59 -7.82
CA GLU A 137 -2.27 17.63 -9.25
C GLU A 137 -3.73 17.22 -9.52
N GLN A 138 -4.22 16.17 -8.87
CA GLN A 138 -5.61 15.73 -9.00
C GLN A 138 -6.60 16.80 -8.53
N ILE A 139 -6.32 17.47 -7.42
CA ILE A 139 -7.11 18.61 -6.93
C ILE A 139 -7.12 19.74 -7.95
N GLU A 140 -5.95 20.15 -8.44
CA GLU A 140 -5.85 21.27 -9.39
C GLU A 140 -6.52 20.93 -10.73
N LYS A 141 -6.40 19.68 -11.19
CA LYS A 141 -7.12 19.17 -12.37
C LYS A 141 -8.63 19.21 -12.14
N SER A 142 -9.13 18.80 -10.97
CA SER A 142 -10.55 18.88 -10.64
C SER A 142 -11.05 20.32 -10.60
N LYS A 143 -10.31 21.24 -9.96
CA LYS A 143 -10.63 22.67 -9.94
C LYS A 143 -10.66 23.27 -11.35
N LEU A 144 -9.68 22.93 -12.18
CA LEU A 144 -9.60 23.40 -13.56
C LEU A 144 -10.78 22.87 -14.39
N ASN A 145 -11.10 21.59 -14.27
CA ASN A 145 -12.23 20.98 -14.95
C ASN A 145 -13.54 21.64 -14.53
N ASN A 146 -13.76 21.87 -13.23
CA ASN A 146 -14.95 22.56 -12.73
C ASN A 146 -15.05 23.99 -13.28
N ARG A 147 -13.93 24.73 -13.28
CA ARG A 147 -13.88 26.10 -13.80
C ARG A 147 -14.11 26.14 -15.31
N ASN A 148 -13.59 25.17 -16.07
CA ASN A 148 -13.83 25.08 -17.50
C ASN A 148 -15.27 24.68 -17.80
N ALA A 149 -15.81 23.68 -17.10
CA ALA A 149 -17.20 23.28 -17.22
C ALA A 149 -18.17 24.43 -16.87
N GLU A 150 -17.88 25.22 -15.84
CA GLU A 150 -18.66 26.41 -15.51
C GLU A 150 -18.59 27.47 -16.63
N LYS A 151 -17.39 27.74 -17.15
CA LYS A 151 -17.24 28.67 -18.28
C LYS A 151 -17.99 28.21 -19.52
N GLU A 152 -17.91 26.94 -19.86
CA GLU A 152 -18.64 26.33 -20.98
C GLU A 152 -20.16 26.39 -20.74
N TRP A 153 -20.60 26.10 -19.52
CA TRP A 153 -22.02 26.20 -19.14
C TRP A 153 -22.54 27.64 -19.24
N ILE A 154 -21.78 28.63 -18.78
CA ILE A 154 -22.12 30.05 -18.92
C ILE A 154 -22.15 30.43 -20.40
N ALA A 155 -21.16 30.00 -21.19
CA ALA A 155 -21.11 30.29 -22.62
C ALA A 155 -22.30 29.69 -23.38
N ASP A 156 -22.68 28.43 -23.13
CA ASP A 156 -23.87 27.81 -23.75
C ASP A 156 -25.17 28.46 -23.28
N ARG A 157 -25.23 28.93 -22.02
CA ARG A 157 -26.38 29.69 -21.49
C ARG A 157 -26.54 31.05 -22.16
N ASP A 158 -25.43 31.78 -22.33
CA ASP A 158 -25.40 33.16 -22.83
C ASP A 158 -25.28 33.25 -24.37
N ALA A 159 -25.05 32.12 -25.04
CA ALA A 159 -25.14 32.00 -26.50
C ALA A 159 -26.59 32.18 -26.96
N GLU A 160 -27.05 33.42 -27.03
CA GLU A 160 -28.40 33.77 -27.45
C GLU A 160 -28.47 33.94 -28.97
N SER A 161 -28.93 32.89 -29.66
CA SER A 161 -29.29 32.97 -31.07
C SER A 161 -30.82 33.11 -31.21
N PRO A 162 -31.32 34.11 -31.96
CA PRO A 162 -32.75 34.26 -32.20
C PRO A 162 -33.36 32.99 -32.80
N GLY A 163 -34.37 32.42 -32.15
CA GLY A 163 -35.08 31.21 -32.59
C GLY A 163 -34.79 29.93 -31.79
N GLN A 164 -33.89 29.97 -30.80
CA GLN A 164 -33.56 28.83 -29.90
C GLN A 164 -34.20 28.95 -28.50
N GLU A 165 -35.15 29.87 -28.30
CA GLU A 165 -35.77 30.13 -27.00
C GLU A 165 -36.48 28.90 -26.44
N TRP A 166 -37.29 28.23 -27.27
CA TRP A 166 -38.00 27.01 -26.87
C TRP A 166 -37.09 25.81 -26.68
N GLU A 167 -35.96 25.75 -27.39
CA GLU A 167 -34.95 24.72 -27.18
C GLU A 167 -34.29 24.86 -25.81
N ARG A 168 -33.95 26.08 -25.38
CA ARG A 168 -33.41 26.35 -24.04
C ARG A 168 -34.40 26.02 -22.93
N ILE A 169 -35.65 26.46 -23.06
CA ILE A 169 -36.70 26.15 -22.07
C ILE A 169 -36.90 24.63 -21.97
N ALA A 170 -36.88 23.92 -23.11
CA ALA A 170 -36.98 22.46 -23.11
C ALA A 170 -35.76 21.79 -22.44
N ARG A 171 -34.52 22.27 -22.64
CA ARG A 171 -33.33 21.70 -21.95
C ARG A 171 -33.43 21.78 -20.42
N LEU A 172 -34.10 22.81 -19.89
CA LEU A 172 -34.33 22.98 -18.45
C LEU A 172 -35.50 22.14 -17.91
N CYS A 173 -36.35 21.63 -18.81
CA CYS A 173 -37.49 20.81 -18.44
C CYS A 173 -37.12 19.33 -18.37
N ASP A 174 -37.43 18.70 -17.24
CA ASP A 174 -37.29 17.26 -17.09
C ASP A 174 -38.46 16.53 -17.79
N PHE A 175 -38.14 15.79 -18.85
CA PHE A 175 -39.08 14.99 -19.63
C PHE A 175 -39.10 13.51 -19.22
N ASN A 176 -38.31 13.10 -18.23
CA ASN A 176 -38.31 11.72 -17.77
C ASN A 176 -39.63 11.44 -17.01
N PRO A 177 -40.47 10.49 -17.48
CA PRO A 177 -41.74 10.18 -16.81
C PRO A 177 -41.54 9.61 -15.40
N LYS A 178 -40.35 9.07 -15.08
CA LYS A 178 -40.04 8.44 -13.79
C LYS A 178 -39.42 9.39 -12.76
N SER A 179 -38.97 10.58 -13.16
CA SER A 179 -38.32 11.54 -12.25
C SER A 179 -39.31 12.50 -11.57
N SER A 180 -40.60 12.41 -11.91
CA SER A 180 -41.66 13.27 -11.38
C SER A 180 -41.90 13.04 -9.89
N ARG A 181 -41.18 13.79 -9.04
CA ARG A 181 -41.42 13.87 -7.58
C ARG A 181 -42.40 14.99 -7.18
N SER A 182 -43.05 15.64 -8.16
CA SER A 182 -43.97 16.75 -7.90
C SER A 182 -45.37 16.25 -7.59
N THR A 183 -46.05 16.90 -6.63
CA THR A 183 -47.46 16.64 -6.29
C THR A 183 -48.44 17.20 -7.31
N LYS A 184 -47.96 18.02 -8.27
CA LYS A 184 -48.76 18.63 -9.33
C LYS A 184 -48.49 17.95 -10.67
N ASP A 185 -49.55 17.72 -11.44
CA ASP A 185 -49.43 17.21 -12.80
C ASP A 185 -48.88 18.30 -13.74
N THR A 186 -47.64 18.14 -14.17
CA THR A 186 -46.97 19.02 -15.14
C THR A 186 -46.99 18.45 -16.56
N SER A 187 -47.70 17.35 -16.82
CA SER A 187 -47.69 16.65 -18.12
C SER A 187 -48.15 17.54 -19.27
N ARG A 188 -49.22 18.32 -19.05
CA ARG A 188 -49.72 19.30 -20.03
C ARG A 188 -48.69 20.39 -20.34
N MET A 189 -48.02 20.93 -19.33
CA MET A 189 -46.98 21.94 -19.50
C MET A 189 -45.79 21.38 -20.30
N ARG A 190 -45.30 20.20 -19.94
CA ARG A 190 -44.22 19.51 -20.66
C ARG A 190 -44.60 19.25 -22.13
N SER A 191 -45.81 18.78 -22.38
CA SER A 191 -46.32 18.57 -23.74
C SER A 191 -46.33 19.87 -24.57
N ILE A 192 -46.80 20.98 -24.00
CA ILE A 192 -46.80 22.29 -24.66
C ILE A 192 -45.37 22.77 -24.96
N ILE A 193 -44.44 22.64 -24.02
CA ILE A 193 -43.03 23.04 -24.21
C ILE A 193 -42.37 22.21 -25.31
N LEU A 194 -42.65 20.90 -25.37
CA LEU A 194 -42.12 20.03 -26.41
C LEU A 194 -42.67 20.39 -27.80
N GLN A 195 -43.97 20.72 -27.89
CA GLN A 195 -44.59 21.18 -29.14
C GLN A 195 -43.95 22.49 -29.63
N LEU A 196 -43.73 23.44 -28.73
CA LEU A 196 -43.14 24.74 -29.08
C LEU A 196 -41.65 24.61 -29.48
N LYS A 197 -40.94 23.60 -28.96
CA LYS A 197 -39.61 23.23 -29.45
C LYS A 197 -39.64 22.70 -30.89
N GLN A 198 -40.62 21.87 -31.24
CA GLN A 198 -40.75 21.26 -32.57
C GLN A 198 -41.33 22.23 -33.61
N SER A 199 -42.18 23.17 -33.18
CA SER A 199 -42.88 24.11 -34.04
C SER A 199 -42.97 25.47 -33.33
N PRO A 200 -41.91 26.29 -33.41
CA PRO A 200 -41.90 27.60 -32.77
C PRO A 200 -42.92 28.52 -33.43
N VAL A 201 -43.64 29.29 -32.59
CA VAL A 201 -44.64 30.25 -33.06
C VAL A 201 -43.91 31.43 -33.74
N PRO A 202 -44.30 31.85 -34.95
CA PRO A 202 -43.68 32.99 -35.60
C PRO A 202 -43.85 34.26 -34.75
N PRO A 203 -42.84 35.15 -34.72
CA PRO A 203 -42.95 36.39 -33.96
C PRO A 203 -44.15 37.20 -34.43
N ARG A 204 -44.95 37.72 -33.50
CA ARG A 204 -46.07 38.62 -33.85
C ARG A 204 -45.49 39.89 -34.47
N LYS A 205 -45.87 40.16 -35.71
CA LYS A 205 -45.58 41.45 -36.36
C LYS A 205 -46.41 42.52 -35.63
N SER A 206 -45.73 43.46 -34.98
CA SER A 206 -46.34 44.70 -34.46
C SER A 206 -46.71 45.64 -35.59
#